data_AF-A0A3D1N3J0-F1
#
_entry.id   AF-A0A3D1N3J0-F1
#
_cell.length_a   1.000
_cell.length_b   1.000
_cell.length_c   1.000
_cell.angle_alpha   90.00
_cell.angle_beta   90.00
_cell.angle_gamma   90.00
#
_symmetry.space_group_name_H-M   'P 1'
#
loop_
_entity.id
_entity.type
_entity.pdbx_description
1 polymer ?
#
loop_
_entity_poly.entity_id
_entity_poly.type
_entity_poly.pdbx_seq_one_letter_code
_entity_poly.pdbx_strand_id
1 'polypeptide(L)'
;MKLKPARMLSEVLTHLFKKPATSGYPFEKARVTARFRGRIDFDSGKCIGCQMCVRVCPSKAIEIPLSEEQFAAPPVQQGQPAVPAKKQFDCIMKLGSCVYCWQCAETCPKHALITTQDFELAQIDPSKLVRHYK
;
A
#
# COMPACT_ATOMS: atom_id res chain seq x y z
N MET A 1 39.98 18.28 23.77
CA MET A 1 39.98 17.01 23.03
C MET A 1 40.89 17.18 21.80
N LYS A 2 42.11 16.59 21.78
CA LYS A 2 43.07 16.78 20.68
C LYS A 2 42.70 15.86 19.52
N LEU A 3 42.07 16.39 18.48
CA LEU A 3 41.85 15.67 17.22
C LEU A 3 43.22 15.35 16.61
N LYS A 4 43.53 14.07 16.40
CA LYS A 4 44.72 13.61 15.67
C LYS A 4 44.30 13.35 14.21
N PRO A 5 44.37 14.35 13.31
CA PRO A 5 43.81 14.25 11.97
C PRO A 5 44.40 13.10 11.14
N ALA A 6 45.65 12.72 11.41
CA ALA A 6 46.36 11.66 10.69
C ALA A 6 45.81 10.24 10.91
N ARG A 7 45.01 9.98 11.96
CA ARG A 7 44.47 8.63 12.22
C ARG A 7 43.49 8.14 11.15
N MET A 8 42.78 9.04 10.49
CA MET A 8 41.78 8.70 9.45
C MET A 8 42.36 8.74 8.04
N LEU A 9 43.61 9.19 7.86
CA LEU A 9 44.21 9.42 6.54
C LEU A 9 44.31 8.12 5.71
N SER A 10 44.66 7.01 6.37
CA SER A 10 44.72 5.68 5.73
C SER A 10 43.35 5.23 5.19
N GLU A 11 42.29 5.46 5.96
CA GLU A 11 40.94 5.08 5.58
C GLU A 11 40.43 5.94 4.41
N VAL A 12 40.67 7.24 4.47
CA VAL A 12 40.33 8.19 3.41
C VAL A 12 41.03 7.82 2.10
N LEU A 13 42.34 7.53 2.15
CA LEU A 13 43.09 7.15 0.96
C LEU A 13 42.59 5.82 0.37
N THR A 14 42.23 4.87 1.23
CA THR A 14 41.67 3.57 0.82
C THR A 14 40.29 3.72 0.17
N HIS A 15 39.45 4.62 0.68
CA HIS A 15 38.09 4.84 0.17
C HIS A 15 38.04 5.76 -1.05
N LEU A 16 39.04 6.62 -1.27
CA LEU A 16 39.12 7.50 -2.43
C LEU A 16 39.12 6.73 -3.76
N PHE A 17 39.71 5.54 -3.79
CA PHE A 17 39.82 4.69 -4.98
C PHE A 17 38.69 3.64 -5.10
N LYS A 18 37.77 3.55 -4.13
CA LYS A 18 36.63 2.63 -4.19
C LYS A 18 35.48 3.26 -4.99
N LYS A 19 34.66 2.42 -5.60
CA LYS A 19 33.42 2.88 -6.25
C LYS A 19 32.47 3.52 -5.23
N PRO A 20 31.76 4.60 -5.57
CA PRO A 20 30.80 5.22 -4.67
C PRO A 20 29.62 4.27 -4.40
N ALA A 21 29.12 4.29 -3.17
CA ALA A 21 27.94 3.51 -2.77
C ALA A 21 26.61 4.17 -3.20
N THR A 22 26.66 5.37 -3.76
CA THR A 22 25.49 6.13 -4.19
C THR A 22 24.81 5.46 -5.39
N SER A 23 23.49 5.33 -5.33
CA SER A 23 22.67 5.02 -6.50
C SER A 23 22.30 6.29 -7.25
N GLY A 24 22.15 6.20 -8.58
CA GLY A 24 21.80 7.32 -9.44
C GLY A 24 20.31 7.68 -9.42
N TYR A 25 19.66 7.76 -8.26
CA TYR A 25 18.26 8.15 -8.17
C TYR A 25 18.07 9.60 -8.64
N PRO A 26 17.07 9.93 -9.48
CA PRO A 26 15.91 9.12 -9.89
C PRO A 26 16.09 8.30 -11.19
N PHE A 27 17.25 8.34 -11.85
CA PHE A 27 17.49 7.62 -13.11
C PHE A 27 17.59 6.10 -12.93
N GLU A 28 18.13 5.65 -11.79
CA GLU A 28 18.05 4.27 -11.33
C GLU A 28 17.07 4.17 -10.14
N LYS A 29 16.01 3.38 -10.28
CA LYS A 29 15.06 3.16 -9.18
C LYS A 29 15.71 2.39 -8.04
N ALA A 30 15.33 2.72 -6.81
CA ALA A 30 15.75 1.98 -5.64
C ALA A 30 15.30 0.52 -5.74
N ARG A 31 16.22 -0.41 -5.47
CA ARG A 31 15.91 -1.85 -5.47
C ARG A 31 15.11 -2.19 -4.22
N VAL A 32 13.88 -2.64 -4.42
CA VAL A 32 12.98 -3.08 -3.35
C VAL A 32 12.79 -4.59 -3.38
N THR A 33 12.58 -5.20 -2.22
CA THR A 33 12.35 -6.65 -2.11
C THR A 33 10.92 -7.02 -2.50
N ALA A 34 10.69 -8.28 -2.86
CA ALA A 34 9.36 -8.78 -3.21
C ALA A 34 8.31 -8.63 -2.07
N ARG A 35 8.77 -8.56 -0.82
CA ARG A 35 7.92 -8.38 0.39
C ARG A 35 7.94 -6.95 0.93
N PHE A 36 8.36 -5.99 0.12
CA PHE A 36 8.34 -4.57 0.50
C PHE A 36 6.90 -4.12 0.80
N ARG A 37 6.76 -3.28 1.83
CA ARG A 37 5.47 -2.77 2.32
C ARG A 37 5.25 -1.34 1.83
N GLY A 38 4.89 -1.21 0.56
CA GLY A 38 4.55 0.08 -0.04
C GLY A 38 3.07 0.40 0.06
N ARG A 39 2.57 1.15 -0.92
CA ARG A 39 1.16 1.53 -1.05
C ARG A 39 0.26 0.29 -0.98
N ILE A 40 -0.84 0.40 -0.24
CA ILE A 40 -1.89 -0.60 -0.23
C ILE A 40 -2.82 -0.39 -1.42
N ASP A 41 -3.05 -1.43 -2.20
CA ASP A 41 -4.03 -1.51 -3.27
C ASP A 41 -5.25 -2.31 -2.83
N PHE A 42 -6.39 -2.10 -3.50
CA PHE A 42 -7.65 -2.74 -3.17
C PHE A 42 -8.37 -3.27 -4.41
N ASP A 43 -8.87 -4.50 -4.30
CA ASP A 43 -9.67 -5.21 -5.30
C ASP A 43 -11.11 -5.35 -4.77
N SER A 44 -12.01 -4.49 -5.26
CA SER A 44 -13.42 -4.46 -4.90
C SER A 44 -14.16 -5.73 -5.29
N GLY A 45 -13.72 -6.42 -6.35
CA GLY A 45 -14.31 -7.67 -6.82
C GLY A 45 -14.14 -8.85 -5.84
N LYS A 46 -13.11 -8.80 -4.99
CA LYS A 46 -12.83 -9.80 -3.94
C LYS A 46 -13.37 -9.40 -2.57
N CYS A 47 -13.67 -8.13 -2.35
CA CYS A 47 -14.15 -7.66 -1.07
C CYS A 47 -15.57 -8.19 -0.77
N ILE A 48 -15.77 -8.63 0.47
CA ILE A 48 -17.07 -9.13 0.96
C ILE A 48 -17.64 -8.26 2.09
N GLY A 49 -17.04 -7.11 2.38
CA GLY A 49 -17.53 -6.19 3.41
C GLY A 49 -17.41 -6.71 4.85
N CYS A 50 -16.50 -7.66 5.13
CA CYS A 50 -16.34 -8.22 6.49
C CYS A 50 -15.76 -7.23 7.53
N GLN A 51 -15.22 -6.09 7.07
CA GLN A 51 -14.63 -5.02 7.89
C GLN A 51 -13.47 -5.45 8.82
N MET A 52 -12.89 -6.63 8.63
CA MET A 52 -11.77 -7.10 9.46
C MET A 52 -10.56 -6.17 9.34
N CYS A 53 -10.27 -5.70 8.12
CA CYS A 53 -9.21 -4.73 7.83
C CYS A 53 -9.37 -3.41 8.60
N VAL A 54 -10.61 -2.95 8.82
CA VAL A 54 -10.93 -1.75 9.60
C VAL A 54 -10.62 -1.98 11.08
N ARG A 55 -11.01 -3.14 11.62
CA ARG A 55 -10.79 -3.49 13.03
C ARG A 55 -9.32 -3.64 13.39
N VAL A 56 -8.52 -4.25 12.51
CA VAL A 56 -7.09 -4.49 12.79
C VAL A 56 -6.21 -3.27 12.50
N CYS A 57 -6.71 -2.24 11.82
CA CYS A 57 -5.89 -1.09 11.45
C CYS A 57 -5.51 -0.26 12.70
N PRO A 58 -4.23 -0.22 13.10
CA PRO A 58 -3.83 0.47 14.33
C PRO A 58 -4.03 1.99 14.25
N SER A 59 -3.91 2.57 13.05
CA SER A 59 -4.08 4.01 12.82
C SER A 59 -5.46 4.41 12.30
N LYS A 60 -6.40 3.45 12.20
CA LYS A 60 -7.77 3.69 11.69
C LYS A 60 -7.79 4.39 10.32
N ALA A 61 -6.84 4.05 9.45
CA ALA A 61 -6.64 4.69 8.15
C ALA A 61 -7.52 4.15 7.02
N ILE A 62 -8.35 3.13 7.27
CA ILE A 62 -9.15 2.43 6.27
C ILE A 62 -10.64 2.50 6.61
N GLU A 63 -11.46 2.78 5.60
CA GLU A 63 -12.91 2.72 5.67
C GLU A 63 -13.44 1.90 4.49
N ILE A 64 -14.51 1.13 4.71
CA ILE A 64 -15.13 0.24 3.70
C ILE A 64 -16.62 0.57 3.62
N PRO A 65 -17.03 1.58 2.84
CA PRO A 65 -18.43 1.85 2.56
C PRO A 65 -19.02 0.87 1.52
N LEU A 66 -20.34 0.77 1.49
CA LEU A 66 -21.06 0.12 0.40
C LEU A 66 -20.91 0.98 -0.87
N SER A 67 -20.62 0.35 -2.01
CA SER A 67 -20.54 1.07 -3.28
C SER A 67 -21.92 1.57 -3.71
N GLU A 68 -21.96 2.74 -4.34
CA GLU A 68 -23.18 3.27 -4.97
C GLU A 68 -23.54 2.46 -6.23
N GLU A 69 -22.51 2.03 -6.96
CA GLU A 69 -22.64 1.15 -8.12
C GLU A 69 -22.82 -0.29 -7.64
N GLN A 70 -24.07 -0.77 -7.66
CA GLN A 70 -24.41 -2.16 -7.37
C GLN A 70 -24.59 -2.93 -8.67
N PHE A 71 -24.02 -4.14 -8.74
CA PHE A 71 -24.34 -5.05 -9.83
C PHE A 71 -25.80 -5.48 -9.68
N ALA A 72 -26.65 -5.00 -10.59
CA ALA A 72 -28.03 -5.43 -10.67
C ALA A 72 -28.08 -6.96 -10.82
N ALA A 73 -29.01 -7.60 -10.11
CA ALA A 73 -29.23 -9.02 -10.29
C ALA A 73 -29.60 -9.29 -11.76
N PRO A 74 -29.00 -10.29 -12.42
CA PRO A 74 -29.42 -10.67 -13.75
C PRO A 74 -30.91 -11.07 -13.72
N PRO A 75 -31.68 -10.78 -14.78
CA PRO A 75 -33.09 -11.12 -14.83
C PRO A 75 -33.29 -12.62 -14.61
N VAL A 76 -34.19 -12.98 -13.70
CA VAL A 76 -34.50 -14.36 -13.35
C VAL A 76 -35.11 -15.05 -14.57
N GLN A 77 -34.41 -16.01 -15.16
CA GLN A 77 -34.95 -16.88 -16.22
C GLN A 77 -35.79 -17.99 -15.58
N GLN A 78 -36.92 -18.34 -16.22
CA GLN A 78 -37.85 -19.36 -15.71
C GLN A 78 -37.12 -20.68 -15.45
N GLY A 79 -37.13 -21.13 -14.19
CA GLY A 79 -36.49 -22.38 -13.74
C GLY A 79 -35.08 -22.22 -13.13
N GLN A 80 -34.48 -21.03 -13.15
CA GLN A 80 -33.20 -20.75 -12.46
C GLN A 80 -33.42 -20.10 -11.09
N PRO A 81 -32.68 -20.50 -10.05
CA PRO A 81 -32.74 -19.84 -8.75
C PRO A 81 -32.30 -18.38 -8.89
N ALA A 82 -33.03 -17.47 -8.25
CA ALA A 82 -32.69 -16.05 -8.25
C ALA A 82 -31.30 -15.84 -7.62
N VAL A 83 -30.32 -15.37 -8.41
CA VAL A 83 -29.00 -15.02 -7.90
C VAL A 83 -29.08 -13.63 -7.28
N PRO A 84 -28.76 -13.46 -5.98
CA PRO A 84 -28.79 -12.15 -5.35
C PRO A 84 -27.77 -11.22 -6.00
N ALA A 85 -28.13 -9.93 -6.13
CA ALA A 85 -27.24 -8.87 -6.57
C ALA A 85 -25.93 -8.89 -5.76
N LYS A 86 -24.78 -8.90 -6.44
CA LYS A 86 -23.48 -8.88 -5.76
C LYS A 86 -23.25 -7.48 -5.21
N LYS A 87 -23.26 -7.36 -3.87
CA LYS A 87 -22.88 -6.12 -3.20
C LYS A 87 -21.40 -5.86 -3.42
N GLN A 88 -21.09 -4.67 -3.92
CA GLN A 88 -19.72 -4.20 -4.06
C GLN A 88 -19.43 -3.19 -2.94
N PHE A 89 -18.15 -3.09 -2.60
CA PHE A 89 -17.66 -2.28 -1.49
C PHE A 89 -16.47 -1.49 -1.99
N ASP A 90 -16.50 -0.21 -1.70
CA ASP A 90 -15.38 0.69 -1.99
C ASP A 90 -14.40 0.63 -0.81
N CYS A 91 -13.18 1.13 -1.04
CA CYS A 91 -12.19 1.29 0.00
C CYS A 91 -11.64 2.71 0.00
N ILE A 92 -11.77 3.39 1.13
CA ILE A 92 -11.17 4.70 1.35
C ILE A 92 -9.94 4.48 2.22
N MET A 93 -8.78 4.81 1.66
CA MET A 93 -7.47 4.66 2.31
C MET A 93 -6.84 6.02 2.54
N LYS A 94 -6.66 6.39 3.81
CA LYS A 94 -5.96 7.61 4.24
C LYS A 94 -4.46 7.31 4.36
N LEU A 95 -3.72 7.45 3.25
CA LEU A 95 -2.28 7.15 3.19
C LEU A 95 -1.45 8.01 4.15
N GLY A 96 -1.88 9.25 4.41
CA GLY A 96 -1.22 10.14 5.38
C GLY A 96 -1.29 9.64 6.83
N SER A 97 -2.24 8.76 7.15
CA SER A 97 -2.37 8.14 8.48
C SER A 97 -1.93 6.68 8.50
N CYS A 98 -1.67 6.07 7.33
CA CYS A 98 -1.27 4.68 7.23
C CYS A 98 0.16 4.48 7.77
N VAL A 99 0.36 3.46 8.60
CA VAL A 99 1.69 3.09 9.13
C VAL A 99 2.35 1.95 8.35
N TYR A 100 1.77 1.54 7.21
CA TYR A 100 2.30 0.51 6.30
C TYR A 100 2.67 -0.82 6.99
N CYS A 101 1.92 -1.19 8.04
CA CYS A 101 2.21 -2.39 8.83
C CYS A 101 1.81 -3.73 8.19
N TRP A 102 1.03 -3.70 7.09
CA TRP A 102 0.50 -4.89 6.37
C TRP A 102 -0.52 -5.75 7.16
N GLN A 103 -0.97 -5.34 8.34
CA GLN A 103 -1.97 -6.16 9.06
C GLN A 103 -3.30 -6.30 8.28
N CYS A 104 -3.73 -5.26 7.57
CA CYS A 104 -4.98 -5.29 6.81
C CYS A 104 -4.97 -6.28 5.63
N ALA A 105 -3.86 -6.38 4.89
CA ALA A 105 -3.73 -7.28 3.76
C ALA A 105 -3.43 -8.73 4.18
N GLU A 106 -2.80 -8.94 5.34
CA GLU A 106 -2.64 -10.27 5.93
C GLU A 106 -3.95 -10.82 6.50
N THR A 107 -4.72 -9.99 7.18
CA THR A 107 -5.97 -10.43 7.84
C THR A 107 -7.14 -10.58 6.85
N CYS A 108 -7.01 -10.07 5.62
CA CYS A 108 -8.08 -10.12 4.65
C CYS A 108 -8.32 -11.57 4.16
N PRO A 109 -9.47 -12.21 4.47
CA PRO A 109 -9.72 -13.61 4.13
C PRO A 109 -9.88 -13.86 2.62
N LYS A 110 -10.12 -12.80 1.86
CA LYS A 110 -10.26 -12.85 0.38
C LYS A 110 -9.10 -12.20 -0.35
N HIS A 111 -8.06 -11.76 0.38
CA HIS A 111 -6.91 -11.03 -0.18
C HIS A 111 -7.32 -9.88 -1.10
N ALA A 112 -8.37 -9.15 -0.71
CA ALA A 112 -8.86 -7.97 -1.41
C ALA A 112 -7.93 -6.77 -1.23
N LEU A 113 -7.12 -6.75 -0.16
CA LEU A 113 -6.08 -5.74 0.07
C LEU A 113 -4.72 -6.35 -0.25
N ILE A 114 -3.88 -5.63 -0.99
CA ILE A 114 -2.57 -6.10 -1.44
C ILE A 114 -1.53 -4.99 -1.19
N THR A 115 -0.33 -5.35 -0.75
CA THR A 115 0.79 -4.41 -0.67
C THR A 115 1.51 -4.33 -2.01
N THR A 116 1.75 -3.12 -2.49
CA THR A 116 2.55 -2.86 -3.69
C THR A 116 3.98 -2.47 -3.33
N GLN A 117 4.81 -2.37 -4.35
CA GLN A 117 6.18 -1.85 -4.25
C GLN A 117 6.27 -0.34 -4.48
N ASP A 118 5.13 0.34 -4.58
CA ASP A 118 5.06 1.77 -4.80
C ASP A 118 5.32 2.53 -3.50
N PHE A 119 6.41 3.31 -3.48
CA PHE A 119 6.84 4.12 -2.33
C PHE A 119 6.90 5.62 -2.64
N GLU A 120 6.72 6.02 -3.90
CA GLU A 120 6.87 7.41 -4.37
C GLU A 120 5.54 8.18 -4.20
N LEU A 121 4.99 8.18 -2.98
CA LEU A 121 3.64 8.66 -2.67
C LEU A 121 3.56 10.13 -2.24
N ALA A 122 4.67 10.87 -2.32
CA ALA A 122 4.75 12.24 -1.85
C ALA A 122 3.72 13.14 -2.56
N GLN A 123 3.02 13.96 -1.79
CA GLN A 123 2.07 14.95 -2.28
C GLN A 123 2.28 16.27 -1.54
N ILE A 124 2.03 17.38 -2.24
CA ILE A 124 2.09 18.72 -1.65
C ILE A 124 0.85 18.97 -0.77
N ASP A 125 -0.31 18.50 -1.25
CA ASP A 125 -1.59 18.66 -0.56
C ASP A 125 -1.94 17.36 0.19
N PRO A 126 -2.15 17.42 1.52
CA PRO A 126 -2.56 16.27 2.33
C PRO A 126 -3.86 15.59 1.84
N SER A 127 -4.76 16.35 1.22
CA SER A 127 -6.04 15.84 0.71
C SER A 127 -5.84 14.79 -0.39
N LYS A 128 -4.73 14.89 -1.15
CA LYS A 128 -4.37 13.93 -2.22
C LYS A 128 -3.81 12.61 -1.68
N LEU A 129 -3.56 12.52 -0.37
CA LEU A 129 -3.18 11.27 0.30
C LEU A 129 -4.39 10.43 0.71
N VAL A 130 -5.62 10.89 0.44
CA VAL A 130 -6.83 10.06 0.57
C VAL A 130 -7.11 9.42 -0.78
N ARG A 131 -7.08 8.08 -0.83
CA ARG A 131 -7.35 7.31 -2.03
C ARG A 131 -8.71 6.64 -1.92
N HIS A 132 -9.46 6.72 -3.01
CA HIS A 132 -10.76 6.08 -3.18
C HIS A 132 -10.59 4.96 -4.20
N TYR A 133 -10.74 3.72 -3.75
CA TYR A 133 -10.78 2.54 -4.60
C TYR A 133 -12.24 2.11 -4.77
N LYS A 134 -12.69 2.00 -6.03
CA LYS A 134 -14.03 1.56 -6.42
C LYS A 134 -13.98 0.12 -6.95
#